data_AF-A0A957NMI3-F1
#
_entry.id   AF-A0A957NMI3-F1
#
_cell.length_a   1.000
_cell.length_b   1.000
_cell.length_c   1.000
_cell.angle_alpha   90.00
_cell.angle_beta   90.00
_cell.angle_gamma   90.00
#
_symmetry.space_group_name_H-M   'P 1'
#
loop_
_entity.id
_entity.type
_entity.pdbx_description
1 polymer ?
#
loop_
_entity_poly.entity_id
_entity_poly.type
_entity_poly.pdbx_seq_one_letter_code
_entity_poly.pdbx_strand_id
1 'polypeptide(L)'
;MQFVRVARRGKNPVEHNWPDKPRTVAQAKAHRHTGGNVGAMAGRKSGGVIWLDLDEHFREFLQQFPQLDQTFIVTRANAPDRGKLAIRVTDTLPTSTNWRVEGESAPRAELLSNGRQAIIVGIHETGAPILNNGKPIIEMSYADISAIWRKWTGQELIHPTAARKPTKQAHKPTAGPQQSETTIDEPDSLKARVKASWSAYSVFEHFGRVGEIKQGASNGDWKLDGNAGLFVGDPESDQRWHWFCHSDGIGGDQVDAWVYCTGRTVGDSVEFPAVLREMADTAGIEITPQPLTLFMRRIDALTGEIFDTPHELPFGDAMKILIAQFSQAHIYQGRTARNDRAVMLAMLERMRLLGRVDGVKYDIRSMAGAVNIHHNTSMKALRRLCSEYGYLEHCEGESWFEHELGHELTEPDEHTVNMFNAFAYRLSSRVLTVDSD
;
A
#
# COMPACT_ATOMS: atom_id res chain seq x y z
N MET A 1 14.68 -12.36 30.24
CA MET A 1 14.07 -12.33 28.90
C MET A 1 13.13 -11.14 28.83
N GLN A 2 13.13 -10.39 27.74
CA GLN A 2 12.25 -9.23 27.52
C GLN A 2 11.16 -9.57 26.49
N PHE A 3 10.03 -8.87 26.55
CA PHE A 3 8.84 -9.19 25.77
C PHE A 3 8.40 -8.03 24.88
N VAL A 4 7.50 -8.31 23.94
CA VAL A 4 6.86 -7.32 23.08
C VAL A 4 5.39 -7.66 22.92
N ARG A 5 4.54 -6.63 22.86
CA ARG A 5 3.12 -6.76 22.59
C ARG A 5 2.89 -6.94 21.10
N VAL A 6 2.23 -8.03 20.73
CA VAL A 6 1.88 -8.35 19.34
C VAL A 6 0.38 -8.28 19.17
N ALA A 7 -0.07 -7.80 18.01
CA ALA A 7 -1.48 -7.65 17.70
C ALA A 7 -2.23 -9.00 17.86
N ARG A 8 -3.49 -8.93 18.28
CA ARG A 8 -4.35 -10.12 18.39
C ARG A 8 -4.45 -10.80 17.03
N ARG A 9 -4.20 -12.11 16.99
CA ARG A 9 -4.18 -12.91 15.74
C ARG A 9 -3.19 -12.42 14.69
N GLY A 10 -2.31 -11.48 15.03
CA GLY A 10 -1.32 -10.91 14.13
C GLY A 10 0.08 -11.45 14.40
N LYS A 11 0.99 -11.10 13.49
CA LYS A 11 2.43 -11.37 13.61
C LYS A 11 3.24 -10.12 13.98
N ASN A 12 2.66 -8.94 13.80
CA ASN A 12 3.34 -7.67 13.97
C ASN A 12 3.19 -7.10 15.39
N PRO A 13 4.26 -6.51 15.94
CA PRO A 13 4.20 -5.71 17.16
C PRO A 13 3.15 -4.60 17.06
N VAL A 14 2.51 -4.28 18.19
CA VAL A 14 1.49 -3.21 18.26
C VAL A 14 2.12 -1.82 18.22
N GLU A 15 3.40 -1.71 18.59
CA GLU A 15 4.07 -0.43 18.83
C GLU A 15 5.09 -0.11 17.76
N HIS A 16 5.18 1.17 17.39
CA HIS A 16 6.34 1.69 16.67
C HIS A 16 7.58 1.70 17.56
N ASN A 17 8.74 1.46 16.95
CA ASN A 17 10.03 1.30 17.63
C ASN A 17 9.97 0.26 18.76
N TRP A 18 9.21 -0.81 18.56
CA TRP A 18 9.06 -1.90 19.51
C TRP A 18 10.39 -2.52 19.98
N PRO A 19 11.49 -2.58 19.20
CA PRO A 19 12.74 -3.13 19.71
C PRO A 19 13.25 -2.33 20.92
N ASP A 20 13.00 -1.02 20.96
CA ASP A 20 13.49 -0.12 22.02
C ASP A 20 12.51 0.06 23.18
N LYS A 21 11.35 -0.60 23.13
CA LYS A 21 10.32 -0.54 24.16
C LYS A 21 10.00 -1.93 24.71
N PRO A 22 11.00 -2.64 25.28
CA PRO A 22 10.78 -3.96 25.84
C PRO A 22 9.76 -3.92 26.98
N ARG A 23 8.97 -5.00 27.08
CA ARG A 23 7.92 -5.16 28.07
C ARG A 23 8.34 -6.14 29.14
N THR A 24 7.95 -5.83 30.37
CA THR A 24 8.12 -6.72 31.52
C THR A 24 7.19 -7.93 31.43
N VAL A 25 7.47 -8.97 32.22
CA VAL A 25 6.59 -10.15 32.32
C VAL A 25 5.17 -9.74 32.72
N ALA A 26 5.02 -8.81 33.67
CA ALA A 26 3.72 -8.35 34.14
C ALA A 26 2.92 -7.66 33.01
N GLN A 27 3.56 -6.80 32.24
CA GLN A 27 2.94 -6.14 31.07
C GLN A 27 2.57 -7.15 29.97
N ALA A 28 3.43 -8.13 29.70
CA ALA A 28 3.15 -9.19 28.75
C ALA A 28 1.95 -10.04 29.17
N LYS A 29 1.86 -10.41 30.46
CA LYS A 29 0.70 -11.11 31.03
C LYS A 29 -0.58 -10.29 30.89
N ALA A 30 -0.55 -9.02 31.29
CA ALA A 30 -1.69 -8.12 31.16
C ALA A 30 -2.20 -8.03 29.71
N HIS A 31 -1.29 -7.85 28.74
CA HIS A 31 -1.63 -7.85 27.31
C HIS A 31 -2.21 -9.20 26.83
N ARG A 32 -1.69 -10.31 27.35
CA ARG A 32 -2.24 -11.63 27.03
C ARG A 32 -3.66 -11.81 27.55
N HIS A 33 -3.96 -11.30 28.75
CA HIS A 33 -5.30 -11.33 29.34
C HIS A 33 -6.33 -10.55 28.52
N THR A 34 -5.92 -9.48 27.84
CA THR A 34 -6.79 -8.75 26.89
C THR A 34 -6.88 -9.40 25.51
N GLY A 35 -6.34 -10.61 25.33
CA GLY A 35 -6.43 -11.39 24.09
C GLY A 35 -5.33 -11.09 23.07
N GLY A 36 -4.32 -10.29 23.43
CA GLY A 36 -3.17 -10.01 22.57
C GLY A 36 -2.17 -11.17 22.49
N ASN A 37 -1.36 -11.20 21.42
CA ASN A 37 -0.24 -12.13 21.31
C ASN A 37 0.99 -11.56 22.03
N VAL A 38 1.88 -12.43 22.50
CA VAL A 38 3.12 -12.04 23.18
C VAL A 38 4.32 -12.59 22.42
N GLY A 39 5.22 -11.68 22.07
CA GLY A 39 6.54 -12.01 21.56
C GLY A 39 7.61 -11.96 22.64
N ALA A 40 8.62 -12.80 22.50
CA ALA A 40 9.87 -12.71 23.22
C ALA A 40 10.93 -12.08 22.31
N MET A 41 11.65 -11.09 22.83
CA MET A 41 12.74 -10.45 22.11
C MET A 41 13.93 -11.41 21.96
N ALA A 42 14.65 -11.28 20.85
CA ALA A 42 15.89 -12.01 20.60
C ALA A 42 17.14 -11.13 20.85
N GLY A 43 18.28 -11.79 21.03
CA GLY A 43 19.60 -11.20 21.20
C GLY A 43 19.85 -10.61 22.60
N ARG A 44 20.66 -9.55 22.66
CA ARG A 44 21.21 -8.96 23.90
C ARG A 44 20.12 -8.52 24.87
N LYS A 45 19.01 -7.95 24.38
CA LYS A 45 17.89 -7.50 25.22
C LYS A 45 17.24 -8.65 25.99
N SER A 46 17.38 -9.90 25.53
CA SER A 46 16.93 -11.10 26.25
C SER A 46 18.06 -11.90 26.90
N GLY A 47 19.24 -11.28 27.11
CA GLY A 47 20.39 -11.92 27.72
C GLY A 47 21.06 -12.96 26.81
N GLY A 48 21.07 -12.71 25.50
CA GLY A 48 21.72 -13.60 24.54
C GLY A 48 20.82 -14.71 23.97
N VAL A 49 19.51 -14.65 24.19
CA VAL A 49 18.57 -15.66 23.65
C VAL A 49 18.33 -15.42 22.17
N ILE A 50 18.60 -16.42 21.33
CA ILE A 50 18.20 -16.46 19.91
C ILE A 50 17.02 -17.41 19.72
N TRP A 51 16.40 -17.34 18.54
CA TRP A 51 15.40 -18.32 18.11
C TRP A 51 15.82 -18.96 16.79
N LEU A 52 15.74 -20.28 16.72
CA LEU A 52 15.72 -21.01 15.45
C LEU A 52 14.26 -21.27 15.11
N ASP A 53 13.77 -20.67 14.02
CA ASP A 53 12.41 -20.79 13.50
C ASP A 53 12.43 -21.69 12.27
N LEU A 54 11.65 -22.77 12.29
CA LEU A 54 11.60 -23.78 11.25
C LEU A 54 10.16 -23.90 10.75
N ASP A 55 9.97 -23.57 9.48
CA ASP A 55 8.67 -23.53 8.83
C ASP A 55 8.21 -24.89 8.27
N GLU A 56 9.06 -25.91 8.38
CA GLU A 56 8.81 -27.30 8.00
C GLU A 56 9.87 -28.23 8.62
N HIS A 57 9.61 -29.54 8.61
CA HIS A 57 10.56 -30.58 9.02
C HIS A 57 11.10 -30.42 10.46
N PHE A 58 10.30 -29.80 11.34
CA PHE A 58 10.73 -29.51 12.70
C PHE A 58 11.00 -30.78 13.50
N ARG A 59 10.23 -31.85 13.25
CA ARG A 59 10.42 -33.12 13.94
C ARG A 59 11.72 -33.80 13.51
N GLU A 60 12.01 -33.84 12.22
CA GLU A 60 13.24 -34.39 11.65
C GLU A 60 14.45 -33.62 12.17
N PHE A 61 14.34 -32.29 12.27
CA PHE A 61 15.38 -31.45 12.88
C PHE A 61 15.68 -31.88 14.32
N LEU A 62 14.66 -32.05 15.17
CA LEU A 62 14.86 -32.50 16.55
C LEU A 62 15.40 -33.94 16.63
N GLN A 63 15.06 -34.82 15.70
CA GLN A 63 15.64 -36.17 15.62
C GLN A 63 17.13 -36.13 15.28
N GLN A 64 17.54 -35.21 14.40
CA GLN A 64 18.94 -35.04 14.02
C GLN A 64 19.77 -34.35 15.12
N PHE A 65 19.14 -33.50 15.93
CA PHE A 65 19.75 -32.75 17.02
C PHE A 65 18.99 -32.97 18.34
N PRO A 66 19.02 -34.19 18.92
CA PRO A 66 18.18 -34.56 20.05
C PRO A 66 18.42 -33.74 21.32
N GLN A 67 19.62 -33.16 21.48
CA GLN A 67 19.92 -32.24 22.57
C GLN A 67 19.03 -30.99 22.57
N LEU A 68 18.50 -30.59 21.40
CA LEU A 68 17.65 -29.42 21.27
C LEU A 68 16.21 -29.68 21.73
N ASP A 69 15.77 -30.94 21.85
CA ASP A 69 14.45 -31.24 22.41
C ASP A 69 14.36 -30.82 23.89
N GLN A 70 15.49 -30.65 24.57
CA GLN A 70 15.55 -30.26 25.99
C GLN A 70 15.28 -28.76 26.22
N THR A 71 15.21 -27.94 25.17
CA THR A 71 15.05 -26.49 25.30
C THR A 71 13.58 -26.03 25.21
N PHE A 72 13.35 -24.74 25.47
CA PHE A 72 12.07 -24.09 25.28
C PHE A 72 11.67 -24.10 23.81
N ILE A 73 10.58 -24.82 23.50
CA ILE A 73 10.03 -24.99 22.16
C ILE A 73 8.65 -24.36 22.09
N VAL A 74 8.36 -23.72 20.97
CA VAL A 74 7.06 -23.17 20.61
C VAL A 74 6.59 -23.81 19.31
N THR A 75 5.37 -24.31 19.28
CA THR A 75 4.73 -24.90 18.10
C THR A 75 3.33 -24.33 17.90
N ARG A 76 2.70 -24.68 16.77
CA ARG A 76 1.32 -24.32 16.48
C ARG A 76 0.45 -25.57 16.50
N ALA A 77 -0.70 -25.51 17.17
CA ALA A 77 -1.57 -26.68 17.36
C ALA A 77 -1.99 -27.36 16.05
N ASN A 78 -2.23 -26.59 14.98
CA ASN A 78 -2.62 -27.11 13.66
C ASN A 78 -1.43 -27.30 12.70
N ALA A 79 -0.19 -27.10 13.14
CA ALA A 79 1.01 -27.34 12.34
C ALA A 79 2.16 -27.78 13.24
N PRO A 80 2.08 -29.00 13.80
CA PRO A 80 3.06 -29.50 14.75
C PRO A 80 4.44 -29.75 14.14
N ASP A 81 4.53 -29.84 12.81
CA ASP A 81 5.80 -29.96 12.08
C ASP A 81 6.46 -28.60 11.77
N ARG A 82 5.89 -27.52 12.32
CA ARG A 82 6.49 -26.19 12.33
C ARG A 82 6.74 -25.79 13.77
N GLY A 83 7.91 -25.23 14.02
CA GLY A 83 8.30 -24.91 15.38
C GLY A 83 9.46 -23.95 15.44
N LYS A 84 9.58 -23.34 16.60
CA LYS A 84 10.75 -22.54 16.94
C LYS A 84 11.26 -22.91 18.30
N LEU A 85 12.56 -22.83 18.48
CA LEU A 85 13.21 -23.14 19.75
C LEU A 85 14.14 -22.02 20.18
N ALA A 86 14.26 -21.84 21.49
CA ALA A 86 15.11 -20.82 22.08
C ALA A 86 16.45 -21.43 22.50
N ILE A 87 17.54 -20.69 22.26
CA ILE A 87 18.88 -21.04 22.74
C ILE A 87 19.51 -19.78 23.31
N ARG A 88 20.15 -19.86 24.49
CA ARG A 88 20.98 -18.77 25.01
C ARG A 88 22.40 -18.95 24.50
N VAL A 89 22.92 -17.94 23.81
CA VAL A 89 24.30 -17.93 23.32
C VAL A 89 25.23 -17.39 24.41
N THR A 90 26.26 -18.16 24.75
CA THR A 90 27.14 -17.86 25.90
C THR A 90 28.29 -16.92 25.58
N ASP A 91 28.64 -16.78 24.30
CA ASP A 91 29.79 -16.03 23.83
C ASP A 91 29.39 -14.93 22.82
N THR A 92 29.25 -15.28 21.55
CA THR A 92 29.08 -14.35 20.44
C THR A 92 27.73 -14.57 19.78
N LEU A 93 26.85 -13.56 19.86
CA LEU A 93 25.54 -13.64 19.23
C LEU A 93 25.67 -13.67 17.69
N PRO A 94 25.12 -14.67 16.98
CA PRO A 94 25.09 -14.66 15.52
C PRO A 94 24.27 -13.49 14.98
N THR A 95 24.54 -13.09 13.73
CA THR A 95 23.65 -12.18 13.00
C THR A 95 22.39 -12.92 12.61
N SER A 96 21.23 -12.24 12.64
CA SER A 96 19.99 -12.82 12.13
C SER A 96 20.15 -13.21 10.65
N THR A 97 19.70 -14.39 10.28
CA THR A 97 19.83 -14.90 8.90
C THR A 97 18.67 -15.81 8.55
N ASN A 98 18.38 -15.91 7.26
CA ASN A 98 17.29 -16.72 6.74
C ASN A 98 17.86 -17.70 5.73
N TRP A 99 17.40 -18.94 5.78
CA TRP A 99 17.72 -19.98 4.81
C TRP A 99 16.49 -20.29 3.96
N ARG A 100 16.71 -20.42 2.66
CA ARG A 100 15.72 -20.76 1.65
C ARG A 100 16.34 -21.71 0.63
N VAL A 101 15.51 -22.54 0.03
CA VAL A 101 15.92 -23.33 -1.14
C VAL A 101 16.07 -22.39 -2.33
N GLU A 102 17.05 -22.68 -3.19
CA GLU A 102 17.32 -21.89 -4.38
C GLU A 102 16.07 -21.84 -5.28
N GLY A 103 15.68 -20.64 -5.71
CA GLY A 103 14.47 -20.40 -6.50
C GLY A 103 13.19 -20.15 -5.68
N GLU A 104 13.20 -20.37 -4.37
CA GLU A 104 12.05 -20.08 -3.51
C GLU A 104 12.09 -18.67 -2.91
N SER A 105 10.92 -18.05 -2.78
CA SER A 105 10.78 -16.72 -2.16
C SER A 105 10.65 -16.78 -0.65
N ALA A 106 10.04 -17.84 -0.12
CA ALA A 106 9.82 -18.03 1.32
C ALA A 106 11.02 -18.70 2.00
N PRO A 107 11.43 -18.26 3.19
CA PRO A 107 12.41 -18.98 4.00
C PRO A 107 11.80 -20.28 4.53
N ARG A 108 12.64 -21.29 4.67
CA ARG A 108 12.30 -22.57 5.33
C ARG A 108 12.85 -22.63 6.76
N ALA A 109 13.91 -21.87 7.03
CA ALA A 109 14.47 -21.70 8.36
C ALA A 109 14.93 -20.25 8.58
N GLU A 110 14.79 -19.74 9.80
CA GLU A 110 15.31 -18.44 10.21
C GLU A 110 16.05 -18.54 11.54
N LEU A 111 17.17 -17.82 11.65
CA LEU A 111 17.83 -17.53 12.91
C LEU A 111 17.48 -16.08 13.28
N LEU A 112 16.76 -15.92 14.39
CA LEU A 112 16.36 -14.62 14.92
C LEU A 112 17.28 -14.22 16.08
N SER A 113 18.04 -13.14 15.87
CA SER A 113 18.97 -12.56 16.85
C SER A 113 18.60 -11.09 17.15
N ASN A 114 19.57 -10.24 17.49
CA ASN A 114 19.37 -8.83 17.86
C ASN A 114 18.34 -8.11 16.96
N GLY A 115 17.40 -7.42 17.58
CA GLY A 115 16.36 -6.64 16.88
C GLY A 115 15.19 -7.46 16.33
N ARG A 116 15.17 -8.78 16.54
CA ARG A 116 14.06 -9.67 16.15
C ARG A 116 13.25 -10.13 17.36
N GLN A 117 12.09 -10.72 17.10
CA GLN A 117 11.23 -11.33 18.10
C GLN A 117 10.64 -12.65 17.59
N ALA A 118 10.29 -13.54 18.52
CA ALA A 118 9.51 -14.74 18.23
C ALA A 118 8.22 -14.71 19.05
N ILE A 119 7.08 -15.04 18.43
CA ILE A 119 5.80 -15.14 19.16
C ILE A 119 5.80 -16.45 19.94
N ILE A 120 5.63 -16.35 21.26
CA ILE A 120 5.75 -17.50 22.19
C ILE A 120 4.42 -17.92 22.81
N VAL A 121 3.42 -17.02 22.82
CA VAL A 121 2.10 -17.25 23.39
C VAL A 121 1.08 -16.42 22.62
N GLY A 122 -0.07 -17.01 22.28
CA GLY A 122 -1.13 -16.30 21.58
C GLY A 122 -2.01 -17.19 20.73
N ILE A 123 -2.66 -16.57 19.74
CA ILE A 123 -3.48 -17.23 18.72
C ILE A 123 -2.94 -16.80 17.36
N HIS A 124 -2.69 -17.76 16.48
CA HIS A 124 -2.29 -17.53 15.10
C HIS A 124 -3.43 -16.90 14.28
N GLU A 125 -3.14 -16.31 13.12
CA GLU A 125 -4.15 -15.68 12.25
C GLU A 125 -5.24 -16.66 11.81
N THR A 126 -4.87 -17.95 11.67
CA THR A 126 -5.79 -19.06 11.36
C THR A 126 -6.68 -19.48 12.55
N GLY A 127 -6.57 -18.82 13.70
CA GLY A 127 -7.28 -19.19 14.93
C GLY A 127 -6.62 -20.30 15.75
N ALA A 128 -5.54 -20.90 15.25
CA ALA A 128 -4.84 -21.97 15.96
C ALA A 128 -4.06 -21.44 17.19
N PRO A 129 -4.17 -22.09 18.36
CA PRO A 129 -3.36 -21.74 19.52
C PRO A 129 -1.86 -21.93 19.27
N ILE A 130 -1.07 -21.01 19.83
CA ILE A 130 0.39 -21.13 19.93
C ILE A 130 0.69 -21.84 21.25
N LEU A 131 1.40 -22.96 21.15
CA LEU A 131 1.74 -23.85 22.27
C LEU A 131 3.22 -23.72 22.59
N ASN A 132 3.60 -23.91 23.84
CA ASN A 132 5.00 -24.04 24.23
C ASN A 132 5.17 -25.13 25.30
N ASN A 133 6.37 -25.71 25.39
CA ASN A 133 6.65 -26.85 26.27
C ASN A 133 7.10 -26.47 27.69
N GLY A 134 7.28 -25.17 27.98
CA GLY A 134 7.72 -24.68 29.29
C GLY A 134 9.11 -25.13 29.76
N LYS A 135 9.88 -25.84 28.92
CA LYS A 135 11.24 -26.31 29.25
C LYS A 135 12.19 -25.12 29.45
N PRO A 136 13.28 -25.26 30.22
CA PRO A 136 14.30 -24.22 30.34
C PRO A 136 14.96 -23.93 28.99
N ILE A 137 15.55 -22.73 28.85
CA ILE A 137 16.35 -22.37 27.68
C ILE A 137 17.76 -22.92 27.90
N ILE A 138 18.21 -23.82 27.02
CA ILE A 138 19.58 -24.35 27.07
C ILE A 138 20.60 -23.32 26.62
N GLU A 139 21.85 -23.53 27.01
CA GLU A 139 22.99 -22.68 26.65
C GLU A 139 23.87 -23.36 25.62
N MET A 140 24.34 -22.62 24.62
CA MET A 140 25.26 -23.12 23.58
C MET A 140 26.23 -22.01 23.16
N SER A 141 27.41 -22.40 22.68
CA SER A 141 28.34 -21.45 22.06
C SER A 141 27.90 -21.09 20.63
N TYR A 142 28.43 -20.00 20.09
CA TYR A 142 28.30 -19.67 18.67
C TYR A 142 28.74 -20.83 17.78
N ALA A 143 29.86 -21.48 18.12
CA ALA A 143 30.43 -22.56 17.33
C ALA A 143 29.46 -23.74 17.22
N ASP A 144 28.82 -24.12 18.33
CA ASP A 144 27.85 -25.23 18.33
C ASP A 144 26.61 -24.89 17.48
N ILE A 145 26.10 -23.66 17.61
CA ILE A 145 24.95 -23.18 16.84
C ILE A 145 25.31 -23.13 15.34
N SER A 146 26.51 -22.65 14.99
CA SER A 146 27.01 -22.60 13.62
C SER A 146 27.15 -24.01 13.02
N ALA A 147 27.63 -24.98 13.80
CA ALA A 147 27.73 -26.36 13.36
C ALA A 147 26.35 -26.98 13.10
N ILE A 148 25.37 -26.73 13.97
CA ILE A 148 23.97 -27.17 13.76
C ILE A 148 23.38 -26.53 12.51
N TRP A 149 23.50 -25.21 12.39
CA TRP A 149 22.97 -24.46 11.24
C TRP A 149 23.58 -24.96 9.93
N ARG A 150 24.90 -25.11 9.85
CA ARG A 150 25.59 -25.64 8.68
C ARG A 150 25.16 -27.05 8.34
N LYS A 151 25.03 -27.93 9.35
CA LYS A 151 24.63 -29.31 9.13
C LYS A 151 23.17 -29.42 8.64
N TRP A 152 22.28 -28.54 9.09
CA TRP A 152 20.89 -28.52 8.65
C TRP A 152 20.70 -27.86 7.28
N THR A 153 21.31 -26.70 7.07
CA THR A 153 21.03 -25.82 5.92
C THR A 153 22.08 -25.87 4.81
N GLY A 154 23.25 -26.44 5.10
CA GLY A 154 24.42 -26.36 4.23
C GLY A 154 25.14 -25.00 4.23
N GLN A 155 24.65 -24.00 4.98
CA GLN A 155 25.18 -22.63 4.98
C GLN A 155 25.98 -22.31 6.24
N GLU A 156 26.97 -21.43 6.12
CA GLU A 156 27.71 -20.90 7.27
C GLU A 156 26.95 -19.74 7.92
N LEU A 157 26.97 -19.68 9.26
CA LEU A 157 26.52 -18.48 9.96
C LEU A 157 27.55 -17.35 9.81
N ILE A 158 27.05 -16.13 9.65
CA ILE A 158 27.89 -14.94 9.57
C ILE A 158 28.32 -14.56 10.99
N HIS A 159 29.61 -14.72 11.26
CA HIS A 159 30.20 -14.29 12.53
C HIS A 159 30.17 -12.74 12.61
N PRO A 160 29.76 -12.13 13.74
CA PRO A 160 29.62 -10.68 13.86
C PRO A 160 30.90 -9.90 13.62
N THR A 161 32.05 -10.51 13.90
CA THR A 161 33.38 -9.89 13.70
C THR A 161 34.01 -10.25 12.37
N ALA A 162 33.38 -11.10 11.54
CA ALA A 162 33.89 -11.35 10.21
C ALA A 162 33.88 -10.01 9.45
N ALA A 163 35.05 -9.57 8.99
CA ALA A 163 35.13 -8.46 8.06
C ALA A 163 34.18 -8.78 6.92
N ARG A 164 33.14 -7.96 6.74
CA ARG A 164 32.24 -8.07 5.59
C ARG A 164 33.14 -7.96 4.37
N LYS A 165 33.50 -9.09 3.75
CA LYS A 165 34.07 -9.06 2.41
C LYS A 165 33.07 -8.28 1.58
N PRO A 166 33.49 -7.26 0.81
CA PRO A 166 32.59 -6.59 -0.11
C PRO A 166 32.17 -7.67 -1.11
N THR A 167 31.04 -8.30 -0.85
CA THR A 167 30.47 -9.26 -1.75
C THR A 167 30.08 -8.43 -2.96
N LYS A 168 30.86 -8.53 -4.04
CA LYS A 168 30.39 -8.25 -5.40
C LYS A 168 29.30 -9.27 -5.75
N GLN A 169 28.26 -9.38 -4.93
CA GLN A 169 26.97 -9.75 -5.45
C GLN A 169 26.58 -8.53 -6.26
N ALA A 170 26.68 -8.65 -7.58
CA ALA A 170 25.88 -7.82 -8.45
C ALA A 170 24.49 -7.78 -7.82
N HIS A 171 24.07 -6.61 -7.35
CA HIS A 171 22.71 -6.39 -6.91
C HIS A 171 21.83 -6.71 -8.11
N LYS A 172 21.38 -7.97 -8.23
CA LYS A 172 20.06 -8.20 -8.80
C LYS A 172 19.14 -7.42 -7.88
N PRO A 173 18.40 -6.42 -8.38
CA PRO A 173 17.47 -5.64 -7.57
C PRO A 173 16.52 -6.64 -6.93
N THR A 174 16.79 -6.93 -5.66
CA THR A 174 15.91 -7.75 -4.84
C THR A 174 14.79 -6.79 -4.53
N ALA A 175 13.58 -7.08 -5.00
CA ALA A 175 12.41 -6.24 -4.83
C ALA A 175 12.36 -5.74 -3.37
N GLY A 176 12.74 -4.48 -3.17
CA GLY A 176 12.57 -3.78 -1.91
C GLY A 176 11.07 -3.65 -1.60
N PRO A 177 10.68 -3.01 -0.49
CA PRO A 177 9.31 -2.49 -0.38
C PRO A 177 9.03 -1.79 -1.70
N GLN A 178 7.98 -2.23 -2.43
CA GLN A 178 7.67 -1.89 -3.82
C GLN A 178 8.43 -0.65 -4.21
N GLN A 179 9.53 -0.79 -4.96
CA GLN A 179 10.05 0.35 -5.71
C GLN A 179 8.80 0.84 -6.43
N SER A 180 8.20 1.93 -5.93
CA SER A 180 7.12 2.59 -6.62
C SER A 180 7.67 2.68 -8.02
N GLU A 181 7.00 2.05 -8.99
CA GLU A 181 7.39 2.13 -10.39
C GLU A 181 7.96 3.51 -10.57
N THR A 182 9.23 3.60 -11.00
CA THR A 182 9.90 4.86 -11.34
C THR A 182 9.09 5.45 -12.48
N THR A 183 7.93 5.95 -12.10
CA THR A 183 7.03 6.73 -12.88
C THR A 183 7.82 8.00 -12.88
N ILE A 184 8.44 8.27 -14.02
CA ILE A 184 9.04 9.55 -14.29
C ILE A 184 7.92 10.54 -13.96
N ASP A 185 8.13 11.31 -12.89
CA ASP A 185 7.15 12.29 -12.48
C ASP A 185 7.02 13.26 -13.67
N GLU A 186 5.78 13.53 -14.08
CA GLU A 186 5.57 14.37 -15.25
C GLU A 186 6.28 15.72 -15.04
N PRO A 187 7.04 16.19 -16.05
CA PRO A 187 7.66 17.50 -16.01
C PRO A 187 6.62 18.54 -15.57
N ASP A 188 6.97 19.37 -14.59
CA ASP A 188 6.13 20.44 -14.02
C ASP A 188 4.93 20.01 -13.15
N SER A 189 4.70 18.71 -12.91
CA SER A 189 3.72 18.26 -11.91
C SER A 189 4.03 18.83 -10.51
N LEU A 190 2.99 18.98 -9.65
CA LEU A 190 3.22 19.44 -8.26
C LEU A 190 4.22 18.52 -7.55
N LYS A 191 4.11 17.21 -7.78
CA LYS A 191 5.07 16.24 -7.25
C LYS A 191 6.48 16.54 -7.75
N ALA A 192 6.71 16.70 -9.06
CA ALA A 192 8.04 17.02 -9.58
C ALA A 192 8.62 18.31 -8.98
N ARG A 193 7.81 19.37 -8.86
CA ARG A 193 8.19 20.65 -8.24
C ARG A 193 8.57 20.48 -6.77
N VAL A 194 7.72 19.81 -5.98
CA VAL A 194 8.00 19.48 -4.56
C VAL A 194 9.31 18.70 -4.46
N LYS A 195 9.46 17.65 -5.27
CA LYS A 195 10.65 16.82 -5.27
C LYS A 195 11.93 17.58 -5.66
N ALA A 196 11.83 18.58 -6.52
CA ALA A 196 12.95 19.42 -6.90
C ALA A 196 13.37 20.40 -5.78
N SER A 197 12.44 20.81 -4.91
CA SER A 197 12.72 21.71 -3.79
C SER A 197 13.23 21.03 -2.53
N TRP A 198 13.15 19.69 -2.45
CA TRP A 198 13.52 18.93 -1.26
C TRP A 198 14.52 17.82 -1.60
N SER A 199 15.64 17.77 -0.87
CA SER A 199 16.43 16.54 -0.73
C SER A 199 15.94 15.73 0.48
N ALA A 200 16.16 14.42 0.49
CA ALA A 200 15.82 13.61 1.66
C ALA A 200 16.49 14.16 2.94
N TYR A 201 17.74 14.64 2.84
CA TYR A 201 18.46 15.28 3.93
C TYR A 201 17.74 16.54 4.44
N SER A 202 17.36 17.47 3.56
CA SER A 202 16.68 18.71 3.94
C SER A 202 15.33 18.44 4.63
N VAL A 203 14.67 17.33 4.30
CA VAL A 203 13.46 16.89 5.01
C VAL A 203 13.80 16.49 6.44
N PHE A 204 14.80 15.64 6.67
CA PHE A 204 15.23 15.30 8.03
C PHE A 204 15.70 16.52 8.82
N GLU A 205 16.37 17.46 8.16
CA GLU A 205 16.82 18.72 8.75
C GLU A 205 15.65 19.58 9.20
N HIS A 206 14.64 19.76 8.32
CA HIS A 206 13.42 20.49 8.61
C HIS A 206 12.71 19.98 9.88
N PHE A 207 12.70 18.67 10.10
CA PHE A 207 12.11 18.04 11.28
C PHE A 207 13.05 17.94 12.50
N GLY A 208 14.23 18.57 12.46
CA GLY A 208 15.20 18.53 13.54
C GLY A 208 15.75 17.12 13.82
N ARG A 209 15.74 16.25 12.81
CA ARG A 209 16.22 14.85 12.90
C ARG A 209 17.66 14.69 12.44
N VAL A 210 18.28 15.74 11.92
CA VAL A 210 19.73 15.79 11.70
C VAL A 210 20.38 16.05 13.06
N GLY A 211 20.83 14.97 13.71
CA GLY A 211 21.68 15.04 14.90
C GLY A 211 23.14 15.24 14.52
N GLU A 212 24.06 14.58 15.25
CA GLU A 212 25.44 14.47 14.79
C GLU A 212 25.52 13.67 13.48
N ILE A 213 26.12 14.27 12.46
CA ILE A 213 26.40 13.60 11.19
C ILE A 213 27.71 12.85 11.34
N LYS A 214 27.64 11.53 11.17
CA LYS A 214 28.84 10.71 11.00
C LYS A 214 28.90 10.27 9.56
N GLN A 215 29.99 10.60 8.87
CA GLN A 215 30.19 10.11 7.51
C GLN A 215 30.20 8.57 7.56
N GLY A 216 29.21 7.96 6.91
CA GLY A 216 28.95 6.53 6.96
C GLY A 216 29.88 5.76 6.03
N ALA A 217 30.38 4.62 6.51
CA ALA A 217 31.41 3.83 5.86
C ALA A 217 31.08 3.38 4.41
N SER A 218 32.13 3.33 3.58
CA SER A 218 32.28 2.70 2.26
C SER A 218 31.62 3.32 1.01
N ASN A 219 30.49 4.04 1.09
CA ASN A 219 29.79 4.50 -0.13
C ASN A 219 29.57 6.03 -0.23
N GLY A 220 29.95 6.81 0.78
CA GLY A 220 29.77 8.28 0.78
C GLY A 220 28.48 8.78 1.46
N ASP A 221 27.55 7.89 1.82
CA ASP A 221 26.30 8.27 2.49
C ASP A 221 26.52 8.84 3.90
N TRP A 222 25.63 9.76 4.30
CA TRP A 222 25.65 10.38 5.62
C TRP A 222 24.82 9.56 6.59
N LYS A 223 25.40 9.19 7.73
CA LYS A 223 24.67 8.52 8.81
C LYS A 223 24.19 9.55 9.81
N LEU A 224 22.88 9.62 10.01
CA LEU A 224 22.25 10.49 11.01
C LEU A 224 22.10 9.71 12.32
N ASP A 225 22.91 10.05 13.32
CA ASP A 225 22.83 9.40 14.64
C ASP A 225 21.50 9.71 15.35
N GLY A 226 21.08 8.80 16.23
CA GLY A 226 19.80 8.92 16.96
C GLY A 226 18.56 8.44 16.20
N ASN A 227 18.66 8.16 14.90
CA ASN A 227 17.53 7.76 14.04
C ASN A 227 17.58 6.28 13.61
N ALA A 228 17.84 5.37 14.55
CA ALA A 228 17.87 3.92 14.28
C ALA A 228 18.85 3.46 13.17
N GLY A 229 19.92 4.22 12.92
CA GLY A 229 20.88 3.92 11.86
C GLY A 229 20.37 4.34 10.47
N LEU A 230 19.75 5.51 10.41
CA LEU A 230 19.35 6.20 9.19
C LEU A 230 20.58 6.60 8.37
N PHE A 231 20.58 6.20 7.09
CA PHE A 231 21.52 6.67 6.08
C PHE A 231 20.75 7.54 5.10
N VAL A 232 21.35 8.67 4.75
CA VAL A 232 20.81 9.62 3.78
C VAL A 232 21.89 9.85 2.74
N GLY A 233 21.51 9.77 1.46
CA GLY A 233 22.41 10.10 0.37
C GLY A 233 22.98 11.50 0.56
N ASP A 234 24.26 11.66 0.23
CA ASP A 234 24.94 12.95 0.31
C ASP A 234 24.15 14.00 -0.51
N PRO A 235 23.71 15.12 0.09
CA PRO A 235 22.97 16.15 -0.63
C PRO A 235 23.78 16.78 -1.77
N GLU A 236 25.11 16.70 -1.75
CA GLU A 236 26.00 17.18 -2.81
C GLU A 236 26.25 16.13 -3.91
N SER A 237 25.85 14.87 -3.69
CA SER A 237 25.96 13.81 -4.69
C SER A 237 24.84 13.90 -5.73
N ASP A 238 25.11 13.47 -6.96
CA ASP A 238 24.08 13.35 -8.01
C ASP A 238 23.03 12.27 -7.68
N GLN A 239 23.27 11.42 -6.67
CA GLN A 239 22.35 10.39 -6.18
C GLN A 239 21.52 10.85 -4.97
N ARG A 240 20.96 12.07 -5.04
CA ARG A 240 20.25 12.78 -3.94
C ARG A 240 19.03 12.06 -3.34
N TRP A 241 18.57 10.98 -3.96
CA TRP A 241 17.18 10.52 -3.83
C TRP A 241 16.96 9.43 -2.79
N HIS A 242 18.02 8.81 -2.26
CA HIS A 242 17.85 7.63 -1.42
C HIS A 242 18.21 7.90 0.03
N TRP A 243 17.24 7.66 0.91
CA TRP A 243 17.49 7.40 2.31
C TRP A 243 17.05 5.97 2.64
N PHE A 244 17.67 5.38 3.65
CA PHE A 244 17.32 4.05 4.13
C PHE A 244 17.59 3.91 5.62
N CYS A 245 16.65 3.30 6.34
CA CYS A 245 16.78 2.92 7.74
C CYS A 245 17.01 1.42 7.84
N HIS A 246 18.24 1.01 8.21
CA HIS A 246 18.64 -0.40 8.24
C HIS A 246 17.82 -1.28 9.19
N SER A 247 17.25 -0.73 10.26
CA SER A 247 16.48 -1.52 11.23
C SER A 247 15.16 -2.00 10.64
N ASP A 248 14.56 -1.20 9.76
CA ASP A 248 13.16 -1.38 9.38
C ASP A 248 12.98 -1.71 7.89
N GLY A 249 14.05 -1.59 7.08
CA GLY A 249 13.94 -1.78 5.63
C GLY A 249 13.15 -0.66 4.95
N ILE A 250 12.90 0.44 5.66
CA ILE A 250 12.13 1.60 5.20
C ILE A 250 13.10 2.58 4.55
N GLY A 251 12.75 3.05 3.36
CA GLY A 251 13.53 4.02 2.58
C GLY A 251 12.76 4.37 1.32
N GLY A 252 13.15 5.47 0.68
CA GLY A 252 12.43 6.00 -0.46
C GLY A 252 12.91 7.39 -0.83
N ASP A 253 12.02 8.18 -1.41
CA ASP A 253 12.29 9.56 -1.80
C ASP A 253 12.00 10.56 -0.65
N GLN A 254 12.13 11.86 -0.94
CA GLN A 254 11.83 12.96 -0.02
C GLN A 254 10.39 12.98 0.51
N VAL A 255 9.40 12.48 -0.25
CA VAL A 255 8.02 12.34 0.25
C VAL A 255 7.96 11.22 1.29
N ASP A 256 8.65 10.10 1.03
CA ASP A 256 8.76 9.01 2.00
C ASP A 256 9.50 9.46 3.27
N ALA A 257 10.53 10.30 3.13
CA ALA A 257 11.24 10.91 4.25
C ALA A 257 10.30 11.78 5.11
N TRP A 258 9.43 12.56 4.47
CA TRP A 258 8.46 13.42 5.16
C TRP A 258 7.45 12.59 5.95
N VAL A 259 6.93 11.54 5.32
CA VAL A 259 6.00 10.61 5.95
C VAL A 259 6.64 9.92 7.15
N TYR A 260 7.90 9.49 7.01
CA TYR A 260 8.67 8.92 8.12
C TYR A 260 8.84 9.91 9.28
N CYS A 261 9.17 11.17 8.98
CA CYS A 261 9.37 12.20 9.99
C CYS A 261 8.08 12.56 10.74
N THR A 262 6.95 12.55 10.05
CA THR A 262 5.62 12.86 10.60
C THR A 262 4.92 11.65 11.23
N GLY A 263 5.43 10.43 11.02
CA GLY A 263 4.82 9.20 11.51
C GLY A 263 3.51 8.82 10.79
N ARG A 264 3.30 9.35 9.57
CA ARG A 264 2.16 8.98 8.70
C ARG A 264 2.45 7.64 7.99
N THR A 265 1.45 7.08 7.31
CA THR A 265 1.58 5.84 6.52
C THR A 265 1.40 6.10 5.02
N VAL A 266 2.40 5.73 4.20
CA VAL A 266 2.43 5.97 2.74
C VAL A 266 1.40 5.14 1.94
N GLY A 267 0.62 4.28 2.61
CA GLY A 267 -0.36 3.41 1.95
C GLY A 267 -1.74 4.03 1.71
N ASP A 268 -2.07 5.14 2.37
CA ASP A 268 -3.41 5.74 2.29
C ASP A 268 -3.46 6.77 1.14
N SER A 269 -4.41 6.58 0.21
CA SER A 269 -4.64 7.51 -0.91
C SER A 269 -5.05 8.91 -0.46
N VAL A 270 -5.54 9.04 0.79
CA VAL A 270 -5.96 10.31 1.39
C VAL A 270 -4.77 11.13 1.92
N GLU A 271 -3.76 10.47 2.50
CA GLU A 271 -2.63 11.15 3.16
C GLU A 271 -1.63 11.72 2.16
N PHE A 272 -1.44 11.06 1.01
CA PHE A 272 -0.45 11.47 0.03
C PHE A 272 -0.69 12.90 -0.54
N PRO A 273 -1.91 13.28 -0.97
CA PRO A 273 -2.21 14.66 -1.34
C PRO A 273 -1.94 15.69 -0.22
N ALA A 274 -2.24 15.34 1.03
CA ALA A 274 -2.03 16.24 2.16
C ALA A 274 -0.53 16.48 2.42
N VAL A 275 0.28 15.41 2.36
CA VAL A 275 1.74 15.51 2.47
C VAL A 275 2.32 16.37 1.36
N LEU A 276 1.92 16.18 0.10
CA LEU A 276 2.41 17.02 -1.00
C LEU A 276 2.07 18.49 -0.83
N ARG A 277 0.86 18.83 -0.35
CA ARG A 277 0.47 20.22 -0.08
C ARG A 277 1.30 20.82 1.05
N GLU A 278 1.48 20.08 2.14
CA GLU A 278 2.30 20.52 3.29
C GLU A 278 3.76 20.79 2.87
N MET A 279 4.35 19.90 2.06
CA MET A 279 5.69 20.08 1.50
C MET A 279 5.76 21.29 0.56
N ALA A 280 4.73 21.50 -0.27
CA ALA A 280 4.65 22.62 -1.19
C ALA A 280 4.52 23.95 -0.45
N ASP A 281 3.61 24.05 0.51
CA ASP A 281 3.40 25.23 1.34
C ASP A 281 4.70 25.60 2.09
N THR A 282 5.38 24.60 2.66
CA THR A 282 6.65 24.80 3.37
C THR A 282 7.77 25.28 2.43
N ALA A 283 7.78 24.81 1.19
CA ALA A 283 8.74 25.24 0.17
C ALA A 283 8.34 26.54 -0.55
N GLY A 284 7.19 27.16 -0.22
CA GLY A 284 6.66 28.32 -0.93
C GLY A 284 6.25 28.03 -2.38
N ILE A 285 5.95 26.77 -2.70
CA ILE A 285 5.52 26.34 -4.04
C ILE A 285 4.04 26.64 -4.20
N GLU A 286 3.73 27.61 -5.06
CA GLU A 286 2.33 27.93 -5.37
C GLU A 286 1.63 26.74 -6.06
N ILE A 287 0.52 26.30 -5.47
CA ILE A 287 -0.33 25.26 -6.02
C ILE A 287 -1.41 25.92 -6.88
N THR A 288 -1.11 26.08 -8.17
CA THR A 288 -2.11 26.55 -9.13
C THR A 288 -3.13 25.43 -9.37
N PRO A 289 -4.44 25.66 -9.17
CA PRO A 289 -5.46 24.69 -9.53
C PRO A 289 -5.43 24.49 -11.05
N GLN A 290 -5.02 23.30 -11.50
CA GLN A 290 -5.13 22.95 -12.91
C GLN A 290 -6.61 22.66 -13.24
N PRO A 291 -7.15 23.18 -14.35
CA PRO A 291 -8.46 22.78 -14.82
C PRO A 291 -8.44 21.27 -15.14
N LEU A 292 -9.58 20.61 -14.98
CA LEU A 292 -9.78 19.24 -15.42
C LEU A 292 -10.51 19.25 -16.75
N THR A 293 -9.99 18.54 -17.75
CA THR A 293 -10.67 18.39 -19.03
C THR A 293 -11.69 17.26 -18.93
N LEU A 294 -12.98 17.58 -19.00
CA LEU A 294 -14.03 16.57 -19.14
C LEU A 294 -14.31 16.33 -20.62
N PHE A 295 -14.18 15.10 -21.08
CA PHE A 295 -14.63 14.74 -22.43
C PHE A 295 -16.08 14.31 -22.38
N MET A 296 -16.95 15.13 -22.98
CA MET A 296 -18.36 14.80 -23.15
C MET A 296 -18.53 14.02 -24.46
N ARG A 297 -18.86 12.73 -24.33
CA ARG A 297 -19.17 11.89 -25.48
C ARG A 297 -20.61 12.11 -25.95
N ARG A 298 -20.76 12.50 -27.21
CA ARG A 298 -22.02 12.48 -27.95
C ARG A 298 -21.93 11.41 -29.04
N ILE A 299 -22.99 10.65 -29.21
CA ILE A 299 -23.10 9.67 -30.31
C ILE A 299 -24.17 10.19 -31.25
N ASP A 300 -23.82 10.39 -32.51
CA ASP A 300 -24.80 10.73 -33.52
C ASP A 300 -25.76 9.55 -33.71
N ALA A 301 -27.06 9.81 -33.57
CA ALA A 301 -28.06 8.77 -33.57
C ALA A 301 -28.31 8.18 -34.97
N LEU A 302 -27.97 8.92 -36.03
CA LEU A 302 -28.22 8.52 -37.42
C LEU A 302 -27.01 7.82 -38.02
N THR A 303 -25.80 8.31 -37.74
CA THR A 303 -24.57 7.76 -38.31
C THR A 303 -23.86 6.79 -37.36
N GLY A 304 -24.17 6.83 -36.06
CA GLY A 304 -23.45 6.08 -35.03
C GLY A 304 -22.08 6.66 -34.70
N GLU A 305 -21.68 7.77 -35.32
CA GLU A 305 -20.38 8.40 -35.11
C GLU A 305 -20.26 8.94 -33.68
N ILE A 306 -19.05 8.80 -33.12
CA ILE A 306 -18.74 9.20 -31.75
C ILE A 306 -17.97 10.53 -31.79
N PHE A 307 -18.49 11.53 -31.10
CA PHE A 307 -17.87 12.84 -30.92
C PHE A 307 -17.50 13.00 -29.44
N ASP A 308 -16.22 13.17 -29.15
CA ASP A 308 -15.74 13.48 -27.81
C ASP A 308 -15.38 14.98 -27.78
N THR A 309 -16.15 15.80 -27.08
CA THR A 309 -15.88 17.25 -26.94
C THR A 309 -15.17 17.52 -25.61
N PRO A 310 -13.94 18.09 -25.63
CA PRO A 310 -13.24 18.46 -24.40
C PRO A 310 -13.84 19.73 -23.80
N HIS A 311 -14.02 19.73 -22.48
CA HIS A 311 -14.42 20.89 -21.68
C HIS A 311 -13.44 21.07 -20.53
N GLU A 312 -12.63 22.12 -20.57
CA GLU A 312 -11.78 22.51 -19.45
C GLU A 312 -12.64 23.19 -18.38
N LEU A 313 -12.65 22.62 -17.17
CA LEU A 313 -13.40 23.14 -16.04
C LEU A 313 -12.47 23.30 -14.84
N PRO A 314 -12.64 24.34 -13.99
CA PRO A 314 -11.99 24.37 -12.70
C PRO A 314 -12.23 23.05 -11.95
N PHE A 315 -11.19 22.48 -11.34
CA PHE A 315 -11.28 21.15 -10.71
C PHE A 315 -12.49 21.02 -9.77
N GLY A 316 -12.76 22.04 -8.96
CA GLY A 316 -13.91 22.07 -8.06
C GLY A 316 -15.26 21.91 -8.78
N ASP A 317 -15.42 22.48 -9.97
CA ASP A 317 -16.64 22.39 -10.76
C ASP A 317 -16.73 21.07 -11.52
N ALA A 318 -15.62 20.60 -12.08
CA ALA A 318 -15.55 19.26 -12.65
C ALA A 318 -15.94 18.20 -11.61
N MET A 319 -15.40 18.27 -10.40
CA MET A 319 -15.71 17.34 -9.31
C MET A 319 -17.17 17.41 -8.87
N LYS A 320 -17.80 18.59 -8.84
CA LYS A 320 -19.26 18.70 -8.58
C LYS A 320 -20.06 17.91 -9.62
N ILE A 321 -19.69 18.01 -10.90
CA ILE A 321 -20.34 17.25 -11.99
C ILE A 321 -20.14 15.75 -11.78
N LEU A 322 -18.91 15.28 -11.52
CA LEU A 322 -18.61 13.86 -11.33
C LEU A 322 -19.35 13.27 -10.13
N ILE A 323 -19.38 14.02 -9.02
CA ILE A 323 -20.07 13.67 -7.79
C ILE A 323 -21.58 13.54 -8.00
N ALA A 324 -22.18 14.51 -8.70
CA ALA A 324 -23.62 14.53 -8.94
C ALA A 324 -24.05 13.30 -9.74
N GLN A 325 -23.25 12.91 -10.73
CA GLN A 325 -23.47 11.71 -11.54
C GLN A 325 -23.29 10.42 -10.74
N PHE A 326 -22.21 10.30 -9.97
CA PHE A 326 -21.94 9.07 -9.21
C PHE A 326 -22.92 8.83 -8.06
N SER A 327 -23.38 9.90 -7.41
CA SER A 327 -24.37 9.80 -6.33
C SER A 327 -25.71 9.27 -6.82
N GLN A 328 -26.08 9.52 -8.08
CA GLN A 328 -27.33 9.01 -8.67
C GLN A 328 -27.24 7.54 -9.07
N ALA A 329 -26.05 7.08 -9.50
CA ALA A 329 -25.81 5.67 -9.83
C ALA A 329 -25.88 4.75 -8.59
N HIS A 330 -25.46 5.22 -7.41
CA HIS A 330 -25.39 4.39 -6.20
C HIS A 330 -26.64 4.37 -5.32
N ILE A 331 -27.51 5.38 -5.36
CA ILE A 331 -28.81 5.37 -4.64
C ILE A 331 -29.65 4.15 -5.06
N TYR A 332 -29.46 3.63 -6.27
CA TYR A 332 -30.18 2.47 -6.81
C TYR A 332 -29.62 1.10 -6.40
N GLN A 333 -28.43 1.01 -5.79
CA GLN A 333 -27.79 -0.28 -5.43
C GLN A 333 -27.81 -0.63 -3.93
N GLY A 334 -28.46 0.18 -3.08
CA GLY A 334 -28.65 -0.14 -1.66
C GLY A 334 -27.38 -0.21 -0.79
N ARG A 335 -26.21 0.25 -1.28
CA ARG A 335 -24.95 0.30 -0.51
C ARG A 335 -24.73 1.70 0.09
N THR A 336 -24.02 1.77 1.22
CA THR A 336 -23.79 3.02 1.97
C THR A 336 -22.82 3.96 1.24
N ALA A 337 -23.37 4.97 0.57
CA ALA A 337 -22.74 5.90 -0.38
C ALA A 337 -21.60 6.82 0.12
N ARG A 338 -21.24 6.82 1.42
CA ARG A 338 -20.28 7.82 1.96
C ARG A 338 -18.81 7.46 1.74
N ASN A 339 -18.44 6.18 1.83
CA ASN A 339 -17.02 5.79 1.80
C ASN A 339 -16.47 5.74 0.37
N ASP A 340 -17.24 5.24 -0.60
CA ASP A 340 -16.79 5.08 -1.99
C ASP A 340 -16.60 6.43 -2.71
N ARG A 341 -17.40 7.45 -2.34
CA ARG A 341 -17.27 8.82 -2.84
C ARG A 341 -15.95 9.45 -2.39
N ALA A 342 -15.61 9.37 -1.10
CA ALA A 342 -14.37 9.95 -0.59
C ALA A 342 -13.13 9.28 -1.21
N VAL A 343 -13.16 7.96 -1.39
CA VAL A 343 -12.07 7.18 -1.99
C VAL A 343 -11.84 7.57 -3.45
N MET A 344 -12.90 7.68 -4.25
CA MET A 344 -12.78 8.10 -5.64
C MET A 344 -12.27 9.54 -5.78
N LEU A 345 -12.75 10.46 -4.94
CA LEU A 345 -12.28 11.84 -4.91
C LEU A 345 -10.79 11.91 -4.56
N ALA A 346 -10.35 11.13 -3.56
CA ALA A 346 -8.95 11.03 -3.18
C ALA A 346 -8.11 10.41 -4.31
N MET A 347 -8.63 9.40 -5.03
CA MET A 347 -7.94 8.80 -6.17
C MET A 347 -7.79 9.76 -7.36
N LEU A 348 -8.84 10.49 -7.73
CA LEU A 348 -8.80 11.46 -8.83
C LEU A 348 -7.89 12.65 -8.50
N GLU A 349 -7.97 13.18 -7.28
CA GLU A 349 -7.05 14.24 -6.84
C GLU A 349 -5.60 13.75 -6.77
N ARG A 350 -5.37 12.51 -6.29
CA ARG A 350 -4.05 11.88 -6.32
C ARG A 350 -3.53 11.75 -7.75
N MET A 351 -4.35 11.30 -8.68
CA MET A 351 -3.98 11.18 -10.10
C MET A 351 -3.64 12.54 -10.71
N ARG A 352 -4.44 13.57 -10.43
CA ARG A 352 -4.19 14.96 -10.87
C ARG A 352 -2.86 15.51 -10.32
N LEU A 353 -2.61 15.35 -9.01
CA LEU A 353 -1.36 15.83 -8.39
C LEU A 353 -0.10 15.12 -8.94
N LEU A 354 -0.28 13.92 -9.47
CA LEU A 354 0.76 13.15 -10.14
C LEU A 354 0.90 13.48 -11.64
N GLY A 355 0.09 14.40 -12.18
CA GLY A 355 0.01 14.70 -13.62
C GLY A 355 -0.74 13.65 -14.46
N ARG A 356 -1.05 12.48 -13.88
CA ARG A 356 -1.52 11.30 -14.62
C ARG A 356 -2.89 11.41 -15.27
N VAL A 357 -3.65 12.47 -14.99
CA VAL A 357 -4.99 12.69 -15.53
C VAL A 357 -5.19 14.17 -15.82
N ASP A 358 -5.03 14.54 -17.08
CA ASP A 358 -5.43 15.86 -17.61
C ASP A 358 -6.89 15.89 -18.05
N GLY A 359 -7.52 14.71 -18.17
CA GLY A 359 -8.94 14.61 -18.45
C GLY A 359 -9.57 13.26 -18.20
N VAL A 360 -10.89 13.28 -17.99
CA VAL A 360 -11.70 12.08 -17.71
C VAL A 360 -12.72 11.91 -18.83
N LYS A 361 -12.75 10.71 -19.43
CA LYS A 361 -13.65 10.38 -20.54
C LYS A 361 -14.97 9.79 -20.03
N TYR A 362 -16.08 10.43 -20.37
CA TYR A 362 -17.43 10.02 -19.96
C TYR A 362 -18.22 9.45 -21.13
N ASP A 363 -18.77 8.24 -20.96
CA ASP A 363 -19.66 7.59 -21.92
C ASP A 363 -20.94 7.08 -21.24
N ILE A 364 -22.09 7.58 -21.74
CA ILE A 364 -23.44 7.27 -21.27
C ILE A 364 -23.79 5.78 -21.46
N ARG A 365 -23.31 5.13 -22.52
CA ARG A 365 -23.61 3.72 -22.79
C ARG A 365 -22.87 2.79 -21.83
N SER A 366 -21.64 3.17 -21.43
CA SER A 366 -20.86 2.40 -20.46
C SER A 366 -21.51 2.40 -19.07
N MET A 367 -22.19 3.49 -18.70
CA MET A 367 -22.94 3.57 -17.44
C MET A 367 -24.24 2.76 -17.46
N ALA A 368 -25.00 2.78 -18.56
CA ALA A 368 -26.23 2.01 -18.67
C ALA A 368 -25.94 0.49 -18.66
N GLY A 369 -24.91 0.06 -19.39
CA GLY A 369 -24.53 -1.36 -19.46
C GLY A 369 -23.84 -1.90 -18.20
N ALA A 370 -23.08 -1.09 -17.46
CA ALA A 370 -22.38 -1.55 -16.26
C ALA A 370 -23.18 -1.43 -14.95
N VAL A 371 -24.24 -0.62 -14.92
CA VAL A 371 -24.94 -0.26 -13.67
C VAL A 371 -26.46 -0.50 -13.72
N ASN A 372 -26.99 -0.98 -14.85
CA ASN A 372 -28.40 -1.36 -15.03
C ASN A 372 -29.38 -0.22 -14.65
N ILE A 373 -29.10 1.00 -15.14
CA ILE A 373 -29.86 2.22 -14.80
C ILE A 373 -31.01 2.40 -15.80
N HIS A 374 -32.21 2.68 -15.29
CA HIS A 374 -33.41 2.96 -16.09
C HIS A 374 -33.24 4.25 -16.92
N HIS A 375 -33.53 4.18 -18.22
CA HIS A 375 -33.31 5.25 -19.23
C HIS A 375 -33.84 6.64 -18.81
N ASN A 376 -35.04 6.68 -18.23
CA ASN A 376 -35.68 7.93 -17.77
C ASN A 376 -34.90 8.67 -16.67
N THR A 377 -34.09 7.97 -15.90
CA THR A 377 -33.30 8.54 -14.79
C THR A 377 -32.06 9.26 -15.32
N SER A 378 -31.35 8.65 -16.26
CA SER A 378 -30.21 9.28 -16.95
C SER A 378 -30.63 10.56 -17.70
N MET A 379 -31.83 10.55 -18.31
CA MET A 379 -32.38 11.72 -19.00
C MET A 379 -32.74 12.87 -18.05
N LYS A 380 -33.27 12.59 -16.85
CA LYS A 380 -33.55 13.62 -15.84
C LYS A 380 -32.27 14.25 -15.28
N ALA A 381 -31.23 13.43 -15.07
CA ALA A 381 -29.92 13.88 -14.65
C ALA A 381 -29.29 14.86 -15.65
N LEU A 382 -29.32 14.49 -16.93
CA LEU A 382 -28.84 15.33 -18.02
C LEU A 382 -29.64 16.62 -18.14
N ARG A 383 -30.98 16.55 -18.15
CA ARG A 383 -31.83 17.76 -18.21
C ARG A 383 -31.53 18.73 -17.08
N ARG A 384 -31.29 18.22 -15.86
CA ARG A 384 -30.96 19.06 -14.71
C ARG A 384 -29.58 19.69 -14.85
N LEU A 385 -28.55 18.93 -15.23
CA LEU A 385 -27.23 19.49 -15.54
C LEU A 385 -27.29 20.54 -16.65
N CYS A 386 -28.07 20.28 -17.70
CA CYS A 386 -28.26 21.24 -18.79
C CYS A 386 -29.01 22.49 -18.34
N SER A 387 -29.99 22.39 -17.42
CA SER A 387 -30.72 23.55 -16.90
C SER A 387 -29.93 24.35 -15.86
N GLU A 388 -29.10 23.68 -15.05
CA GLU A 388 -28.37 24.27 -13.92
C GLU A 388 -27.02 24.85 -14.38
N TYR A 389 -26.49 24.37 -15.51
CA TYR A 389 -25.21 24.81 -16.09
C TYR A 389 -25.30 25.31 -17.55
N GLY A 390 -26.49 25.29 -18.18
CA GLY A 390 -26.78 26.04 -19.42
C GLY A 390 -26.54 25.35 -20.78
N TYR A 391 -26.78 24.03 -20.91
CA TYR A 391 -26.24 23.23 -22.03
C TYR A 391 -27.23 22.51 -22.99
N LEU A 392 -28.53 22.86 -23.07
CA LEU A 392 -29.41 22.35 -24.16
C LEU A 392 -30.76 23.13 -24.26
N GLU A 393 -31.16 23.55 -25.47
CA GLU A 393 -32.27 24.51 -25.67
C GLU A 393 -33.70 23.94 -25.88
N HIS A 394 -33.96 22.72 -26.41
CA HIS A 394 -35.34 22.15 -26.39
C HIS A 394 -35.46 20.66 -26.79
N CYS A 395 -36.54 19.97 -26.35
CA CYS A 395 -36.96 18.64 -26.83
C CYS A 395 -38.49 18.48 -26.77
N GLU A 396 -39.14 18.21 -27.91
CA GLU A 396 -40.55 17.74 -28.01
C GLU A 396 -40.58 16.33 -28.62
N GLY A 397 -41.59 15.52 -28.29
CA GLY A 397 -41.70 14.14 -28.77
C GLY A 397 -43.12 13.75 -29.17
N GLU A 398 -43.25 13.12 -30.34
CA GLU A 398 -44.42 12.34 -30.75
C GLU A 398 -43.98 10.96 -31.27
N SER A 399 -44.78 9.93 -30.96
CA SER A 399 -44.54 8.53 -31.27
C SER A 399 -45.20 8.16 -32.60
N TRP A 400 -44.44 7.49 -33.48
CA TRP A 400 -44.97 6.82 -34.67
C TRP A 400 -44.45 5.38 -34.69
N PHE A 401 -45.31 4.43 -35.08
CA PHE A 401 -45.06 3.09 -35.66
C PHE A 401 -46.02 2.02 -35.10
N GLU A 402 -47.25 2.00 -35.64
CA GLU A 402 -48.19 0.87 -35.56
C GLU A 402 -48.21 0.03 -36.86
N HIS A 403 -47.36 0.30 -37.86
CA HIS A 403 -47.65 -0.15 -39.23
C HIS A 403 -46.65 -1.06 -39.97
N GLU A 404 -45.53 -1.49 -39.38
CA GLU A 404 -44.50 -2.25 -40.14
C GLU A 404 -43.91 -3.48 -39.44
N LEU A 405 -44.73 -4.28 -38.76
CA LEU A 405 -44.36 -5.68 -38.46
C LEU A 405 -45.42 -6.63 -38.97
N GLY A 406 -45.39 -6.81 -40.29
CA GLY A 406 -46.02 -7.93 -40.96
C GLY A 406 -45.30 -9.23 -40.63
N HIS A 407 -46.03 -10.11 -39.94
CA HIS A 407 -45.93 -11.57 -39.95
C HIS A 407 -44.68 -12.27 -39.37
N GLU A 408 -44.99 -13.18 -38.43
CA GLU A 408 -44.22 -14.35 -37.97
C GLU A 408 -43.14 -14.17 -36.89
N LEU A 409 -43.52 -13.50 -35.81
CA LEU A 409 -43.05 -13.92 -34.48
C LEU A 409 -44.28 -14.14 -33.59
N THR A 410 -44.65 -15.40 -33.38
CA THR A 410 -45.61 -15.77 -32.33
C THR A 410 -44.96 -15.52 -30.98
N GLU A 411 -45.28 -14.35 -30.43
CA GLU A 411 -44.96 -13.82 -29.10
C GLU A 411 -43.46 -13.54 -28.83
N PRO A 412 -42.94 -12.35 -29.22
CA PRO A 412 -41.70 -11.87 -28.64
C PRO A 412 -41.93 -11.61 -27.15
N ASP A 413 -41.10 -12.21 -26.30
CA ASP A 413 -41.17 -11.94 -24.87
C ASP A 413 -41.00 -10.43 -24.58
N GLU A 414 -41.61 -9.96 -23.50
CA GLU A 414 -41.58 -8.56 -23.06
C GLU A 414 -40.14 -8.06 -22.85
N HIS A 415 -39.17 -8.97 -22.73
CA HIS A 415 -37.75 -8.66 -22.62
C HIS A 415 -37.14 -8.25 -23.96
N THR A 416 -37.55 -8.89 -25.05
CA THR A 416 -37.06 -8.66 -26.42
C THR A 416 -37.64 -7.38 -27.01
N VAL A 417 -38.92 -7.07 -26.73
CA VAL A 417 -39.55 -5.80 -27.13
C VAL A 417 -38.91 -4.60 -26.41
N ASN A 418 -38.52 -4.77 -25.14
CA ASN A 418 -37.84 -3.72 -24.38
C ASN A 418 -36.38 -3.50 -24.80
N MET A 419 -35.77 -4.45 -25.51
CA MET A 419 -34.40 -4.34 -26.00
C MET A 419 -34.30 -3.54 -27.32
N PHE A 420 -35.42 -3.35 -28.04
CA PHE A 420 -35.43 -2.76 -29.39
C PHE A 420 -36.21 -1.45 -29.55
N ASN A 421 -36.64 -0.81 -28.46
CA ASN A 421 -37.15 0.56 -28.52
C ASN A 421 -35.99 1.58 -28.62
N ALA A 422 -35.42 1.71 -29.81
CA ALA A 422 -34.51 2.80 -30.17
C ALA A 422 -35.31 3.95 -30.79
N PHE A 423 -35.60 5.00 -30.02
CA PHE A 423 -36.06 6.28 -30.58
C PHE A 423 -34.89 7.02 -31.22
N ALA A 424 -34.98 7.34 -32.51
CA ALA A 424 -34.09 8.28 -33.18
C ALA A 424 -34.55 9.72 -32.90
N TYR A 425 -33.66 10.56 -32.35
CA TYR A 425 -33.92 11.99 -32.15
C TYR A 425 -33.46 12.78 -33.37
N ARG A 426 -34.27 13.76 -33.80
CA ARG A 426 -33.91 14.75 -34.83
C ARG A 426 -33.38 16.01 -34.14
N LEU A 427 -32.10 16.34 -34.34
CA LEU A 427 -31.60 17.68 -34.05
C LEU A 427 -31.93 18.56 -35.25
N SER A 428 -32.95 19.41 -35.09
CA SER A 428 -33.31 20.44 -36.06
C SER A 428 -32.48 21.68 -35.80
N SER A 429 -31.67 22.11 -36.77
CA SER A 429 -31.15 23.47 -36.83
C SER A 429 -32.26 24.42 -37.27
N ARG A 430 -33.08 24.90 -36.34
CA ARG A 430 -33.85 26.13 -36.59
C ARG A 430 -33.15 27.30 -35.93
N VAL A 431 -32.43 28.05 -36.76
CA VAL A 431 -32.14 29.46 -36.51
C VAL A 431 -33.49 30.15 -36.34
N LEU A 432 -33.83 30.57 -35.12
CA LEU A 432 -34.80 31.64 -34.95
C LEU A 432 -34.06 32.92 -35.26
N THR A 433 -34.20 33.41 -36.49
CA THR A 433 -34.06 34.83 -36.76
C THR A 433 -35.10 35.53 -35.89
N VAL A 434 -34.62 36.23 -34.86
CA VAL A 434 -35.40 37.26 -34.20
C VAL A 434 -35.55 38.36 -35.25
N ASP A 435 -36.66 38.36 -35.97
CA ASP A 435 -37.07 39.55 -36.69
C ASP A 435 -37.39 40.62 -35.63
N SER A 436 -36.79 41.77 -35.85
CA SER A 436 -36.96 42.97 -35.05
C SER A 436 -38.26 43.63 -35.48
N ASP A 437 -39.16 43.82 -34.52
CA ASP A 437 -40.10 44.94 -34.47
C ASP A 437 -40.00 45.60 -33.09
#